data_AF-A0A6C0HZG4-F1
#
_entry.id   AF-A0A6C0HZG4-F1
#
_cell.length_a   1.000
_cell.length_b   1.000
_cell.length_c   1.000
_cell.angle_alpha   90.00
_cell.angle_beta   90.00
_cell.angle_gamma   90.00
#
_symmetry.space_group_name_H-M   'P 1'
#
loop_
_entity.id
_entity.type
_entity.pdbx_description
1 polymer ?
#
loop_
_entity_poly.entity_id
_entity_poly.type
_entity_poly.pdbx_seq_one_letter_code
_entity_poly.pdbx_strand_id
1 'polypeptide(L)'
;MFQPCYFCDEPSNCLLYYNGFYVCYCCRTFELPIDYNEQETGVCEVCFENATLLTLPCYHKLCLHCCKTIYFGIATTPKPLNWREIEGPDWPFVLDENDERIKYDEYQEFHTQWFNLDNSYEKLIRIRNNLLSIRPDWMNTDTFLQYEKEELYYHCECKMLEKAWEEYNDNKFKGNGSCPFCETSKRHHCWNCFLEKLI
;
A
#
# COMPACT_ATOMS: atom_id res chain seq x y z
N MET A 1 10.01 5.44 7.32
CA MET A 1 8.59 5.48 7.74
C MET A 1 7.74 5.75 6.52
N PHE A 2 6.92 4.78 6.12
CA PHE A 2 5.98 4.95 5.02
C PHE A 2 4.92 5.98 5.42
N GLN A 3 4.59 6.89 4.51
CA GLN A 3 3.44 7.77 4.70
C GLN A 3 2.31 7.31 3.77
N PRO A 4 1.03 7.49 4.15
CA PRO A 4 -0.07 7.16 3.27
C PRO A 4 -0.29 8.27 2.23
N CYS A 5 -0.64 7.87 1.01
CA CYS A 5 -1.21 8.79 0.03
C CYS A 5 -2.53 9.38 0.56
N TYR A 6 -2.72 10.69 0.47
CA TYR A 6 -3.94 11.34 0.92
C TYR A 6 -5.21 10.79 0.24
N PHE A 7 -5.13 10.41 -1.03
CA PHE A 7 -6.30 9.99 -1.83
C PHE A 7 -6.62 8.50 -1.71
N CYS A 8 -5.63 7.64 -1.95
CA CYS A 8 -5.83 6.19 -1.95
C CYS A 8 -5.46 5.50 -0.63
N ASP A 9 -4.92 6.22 0.34
CA ASP A 9 -4.47 5.73 1.65
C ASP A 9 -3.28 4.73 1.60
N GLU A 10 -2.83 4.36 0.39
CA GLU A 10 -1.71 3.42 0.20
C GLU A 10 -0.40 3.96 0.76
N PRO A 11 0.31 3.19 1.62
CA PRO A 11 1.68 3.50 2.00
C PRO A 11 2.62 3.43 0.80
N SER A 12 3.40 4.49 0.62
CA SER A 12 4.40 4.55 -0.45
C SER A 12 5.64 5.32 -0.01
N ASN A 13 6.79 4.90 -0.53
CA ASN A 13 8.03 5.68 -0.44
C ASN A 13 8.17 6.68 -1.60
N CYS A 14 7.30 6.60 -2.61
CA CYS A 14 7.31 7.44 -3.80
C CYS A 14 6.15 8.44 -3.76
N LEU A 15 6.14 9.25 -2.70
CA LEU A 15 5.16 10.32 -2.50
C LEU A 15 5.77 11.66 -2.85
N LEU A 16 4.95 12.52 -3.45
CA LEU A 16 5.27 13.93 -3.63
C LEU A 16 4.43 14.73 -2.63
N TYR A 17 5.08 15.70 -2.00
CA TYR A 17 4.46 16.58 -1.03
C TYR A 17 3.96 17.83 -1.73
N TYR A 18 2.67 18.11 -1.58
CA TYR A 18 2.01 19.29 -2.10
C TYR A 18 1.24 19.95 -0.96
N ASN A 19 1.60 21.19 -0.62
CA ASN A 19 0.76 22.06 0.20
C ASN A 19 0.11 21.39 1.44
N GLY A 20 0.86 20.59 2.20
CA GLY A 20 0.36 19.94 3.42
C GLY A 20 0.00 18.46 3.31
N PHE A 21 0.00 17.86 2.12
CA PHE A 21 -0.40 16.47 1.91
C PHE A 21 0.50 15.73 0.94
N TYR A 22 0.48 14.40 1.03
CA TYR A 22 1.28 13.50 0.19
C TYR A 22 0.41 12.81 -0.86
N VAL A 23 0.90 12.77 -2.10
CA VAL A 23 0.21 12.12 -3.22
C VAL A 23 1.14 11.12 -3.89
N CYS A 24 0.67 9.89 -4.08
CA CYS A 24 1.44 8.88 -4.78
C CYS A 24 1.42 9.10 -6.31
N TYR A 25 2.39 8.52 -6.99
CA TYR A 25 2.48 8.58 -8.45
C TYR A 25 1.19 8.10 -9.15
N CYS A 26 0.53 7.06 -8.61
CA CYS A 26 -0.70 6.53 -9.17
C CYS A 26 -1.83 7.59 -9.18
N CYS A 27 -2.13 8.18 -8.03
CA CYS A 27 -3.18 9.20 -7.90
C CYS A 27 -2.84 10.50 -8.64
N ARG A 28 -1.55 10.82 -8.82
CA ARG A 28 -1.10 11.98 -9.59
C ARG A 28 -1.31 11.81 -11.10
N THR A 29 -1.05 10.61 -11.62
CA THR A 29 -0.84 10.42 -13.07
C THR A 29 -1.99 9.68 -13.74
N PHE A 30 -2.61 8.71 -13.04
CA PHE A 30 -3.57 7.79 -13.66
C PHE A 30 -5.02 8.15 -13.42
N GLU A 31 -5.35 8.73 -12.26
CA GLU A 31 -6.75 9.01 -11.92
C GLU A 31 -7.16 10.43 -12.32
N LEU A 32 -6.37 11.46 -12.00
CA LEU A 32 -6.63 12.82 -12.43
C LEU A 32 -5.34 13.63 -12.56
N PRO A 33 -5.04 14.25 -13.71
CA PRO A 33 -3.98 15.25 -13.82
C PRO A 33 -4.41 16.56 -13.15
N ILE A 34 -4.59 16.52 -11.83
CA ILE A 34 -4.83 17.71 -11.01
C ILE A 34 -3.53 18.49 -10.91
N ASP A 35 -3.61 19.81 -11.09
CA ASP A 35 -2.53 20.68 -10.67
C ASP A 35 -2.58 20.89 -9.15
N TYR A 36 -1.65 20.24 -8.45
CA TYR A 36 -1.55 20.32 -7.00
C TYR A 36 -0.80 21.58 -6.52
N ASN A 37 -0.11 22.30 -7.43
CA ASN A 37 0.68 23.49 -7.11
C ASN A 37 -0.17 24.76 -7.13
N GLU A 38 -1.09 24.86 -8.08
CA GLU A 38 -1.99 26.01 -8.20
C GLU A 38 -3.20 25.84 -7.27
N GLN A 39 -3.27 26.71 -6.27
CA GLN A 39 -4.30 26.67 -5.24
C GLN A 39 -4.95 28.03 -5.08
N GLU A 40 -6.28 28.04 -5.12
CA GLU A 40 -7.08 29.21 -4.81
C GLU A 40 -7.90 28.97 -3.56
N THR A 41 -8.02 29.97 -2.70
CA THR A 41 -8.94 29.92 -1.57
C THR A 41 -10.31 30.43 -2.03
N GLY A 42 -11.36 29.64 -1.81
CA GLY A 42 -12.71 30.03 -2.16
C GLY A 42 -13.76 29.10 -1.55
N VAL A 43 -15.02 29.31 -1.91
CA VAL A 43 -16.12 28.43 -1.50
C VAL A 43 -16.19 27.25 -2.45
N CYS A 44 -16.14 26.03 -1.91
CA CYS A 44 -16.33 24.83 -2.72
C CYS A 44 -17.80 24.71 -3.14
N GLU A 45 -18.06 24.54 -4.43
CA GLU A 45 -19.44 24.43 -4.95
C GLU A 45 -20.17 23.13 -4.59
N VAL A 46 -19.47 22.17 -3.98
CA VAL A 46 -20.07 20.89 -3.53
C VAL A 46 -20.39 20.90 -2.04
N CYS A 47 -19.42 21.22 -1.18
CA CYS A 47 -19.65 21.24 0.27
C CYS A 47 -20.05 22.63 0.81
N PHE A 48 -19.97 23.68 -0.01
CA PHE A 48 -20.24 25.08 0.36
C PHE A 48 -19.34 25.62 1.48
N GLU A 49 -18.21 24.99 1.73
CA GLU A 49 -17.22 25.42 2.72
C GLU A 49 -16.12 26.27 2.07
N ASN A 50 -15.59 27.23 2.83
CA ASN A 50 -14.36 27.92 2.45
C ASN A 50 -13.16 26.99 2.58
N ALA A 51 -12.51 26.69 1.47
CA ALA A 51 -11.41 25.75 1.41
C ALA A 51 -10.39 26.13 0.32
N THR A 52 -9.26 25.45 0.38
CA THR A 52 -8.32 25.38 -0.74
C THR A 52 -8.95 24.56 -1.86
N LEU A 53 -9.12 25.19 -3.02
CA LEU A 53 -9.68 24.59 -4.22
C LEU A 53 -8.55 24.12 -5.14
N LEU A 54 -8.71 22.91 -5.65
CA LEU A 54 -7.86 22.29 -6.66
C LEU A 54 -8.47 22.50 -8.04
N THR A 55 -7.64 22.92 -8.98
CA THR A 55 -8.01 22.97 -10.39
C THR A 55 -8.06 21.55 -10.95
N LEU A 56 -9.23 21.16 -11.43
CA LEU A 56 -9.43 19.87 -12.08
C LEU A 56 -8.88 19.91 -13.52
N PRO A 57 -8.81 18.77 -14.22
CA PRO A 57 -8.51 18.73 -15.67
C PRO A 57 -9.55 19.42 -16.58
N CYS A 58 -10.55 20.08 -15.98
CA CYS A 58 -11.60 20.85 -16.62
C CYS A 58 -11.66 22.24 -15.97
N TYR A 59 -12.55 23.12 -16.42
CA TYR A 59 -12.65 24.49 -15.88
C TYR A 59 -13.23 24.58 -14.45
N HIS A 60 -13.64 23.47 -13.86
CA HIS A 60 -14.21 23.44 -12.51
C HIS A 60 -13.15 23.21 -11.43
N LYS A 61 -13.49 23.64 -10.21
CA LYS A 61 -12.62 23.53 -9.05
C LYS A 61 -13.34 22.86 -7.88
N LEU A 62 -12.61 22.07 -7.10
CA LEU A 62 -13.16 21.38 -5.92
C LEU A 62 -12.19 21.45 -4.76
N CYS A 63 -12.70 21.44 -3.53
CA CYS A 63 -11.82 21.29 -2.38
C CYS A 63 -11.21 19.88 -2.33
N LEU A 64 -10.08 19.74 -1.63
CA LEU A 64 -9.38 18.46 -1.42
C LEU A 64 -10.30 17.34 -0.91
N HIS A 65 -11.21 17.67 0.01
CA HIS A 65 -12.12 16.69 0.58
C HIS A 65 -13.14 16.19 -0.45
N CYS A 66 -13.82 17.10 -1.16
CA CYS A 66 -14.76 16.74 -2.22
C CYS A 66 -14.05 16.00 -3.36
N CYS A 67 -12.82 16.40 -3.72
CA CYS A 67 -12.02 15.68 -4.71
C CYS A 67 -11.75 14.23 -4.26
N LYS A 68 -11.31 14.01 -3.02
CA LYS A 68 -11.12 12.66 -2.48
C LYS A 68 -12.41 11.85 -2.56
N THR A 69 -13.52 12.38 -2.03
CA THR A 69 -14.80 11.66 -1.96
C THR A 69 -15.39 11.36 -3.33
N ILE A 70 -15.36 12.30 -4.27
CA ILE A 70 -15.98 12.15 -5.59
C ILE A 70 -15.17 11.23 -6.48
N TYR A 71 -13.84 11.31 -6.45
CA TYR A 71 -13.01 10.61 -7.43
C TYR A 71 -12.45 9.30 -6.89
N PHE A 72 -11.89 9.32 -5.68
CA PHE A 72 -11.17 8.19 -5.09
C PHE A 72 -12.01 7.40 -4.09
N GLY A 73 -13.02 8.07 -3.53
CA GLY A 73 -13.83 7.52 -2.47
C GLY A 73 -13.27 7.74 -1.07
N ILE A 74 -14.10 7.42 -0.08
CA ILE A 74 -13.76 7.52 1.34
C ILE A 74 -14.11 6.23 2.05
N ALA A 75 -13.25 5.82 2.99
CA ALA A 75 -13.57 4.69 3.85
C ALA A 75 -14.53 5.13 4.95
N THR A 76 -15.50 4.28 5.27
CA THR A 76 -16.38 4.44 6.43
C THR A 76 -15.84 3.71 7.67
N THR A 77 -14.82 2.89 7.49
CA THR A 77 -14.10 2.17 8.53
C THR A 77 -12.71 2.80 8.76
N PRO A 78 -12.14 2.65 9.97
CA PRO A 78 -10.77 3.06 10.23
C PRO A 78 -9.78 2.33 9.30
N LYS A 79 -8.75 3.05 8.83
CA LYS A 79 -7.64 2.48 8.06
C LYS A 79 -6.91 1.43 8.92
N PRO A 80 -6.82 0.15 8.51
CA PRO A 80 -5.98 -0.83 9.19
C PRO A 80 -4.50 -0.53 8.94
N LEU A 81 -3.62 -1.17 9.70
CA LEU A 81 -2.19 -1.14 9.39
C LEU A 81 -1.94 -1.95 8.10
N ASN A 82 -1.17 -1.41 7.17
CA ASN A 82 -0.72 -2.15 6.01
C ASN A 82 0.51 -2.98 6.37
N TRP A 83 0.69 -4.16 5.77
CA TRP A 83 1.85 -5.02 6.04
C TRP A 83 3.20 -4.35 5.71
N ARG A 84 3.22 -3.34 4.81
CA ARG A 84 4.42 -2.54 4.50
C ARG A 84 4.80 -1.56 5.61
N GLU A 85 3.91 -1.31 6.57
CA GLU A 85 4.13 -0.39 7.68
C GLU A 85 4.75 -1.10 8.91
N ILE A 86 4.86 -2.42 8.90
CA ILE A 86 5.54 -3.21 9.95
C ILE A 86 6.94 -3.63 9.48
N GLU A 87 7.84 -3.81 10.45
CA GLU A 87 9.22 -4.23 10.21
C GLU A 87 9.34 -5.75 10.44
N GLY A 88 10.03 -6.43 9.53
CA GLY A 88 10.39 -7.84 9.69
C GLY A 88 11.61 -8.00 10.61
N PRO A 89 11.84 -9.21 11.13
CA PRO A 89 13.04 -9.48 11.92
C PRO A 89 14.30 -9.37 11.06
N ASP A 90 15.37 -8.88 11.67
CA ASP A 90 16.69 -8.82 11.03
C ASP A 90 17.30 -10.21 10.91
N TRP A 91 17.91 -10.49 9.76
CA TRP A 91 18.68 -11.71 9.55
C TRP A 91 19.80 -11.81 10.61
N PRO A 92 19.96 -12.95 11.31
CA PRO A 92 20.81 -13.04 12.51
C PRO A 92 22.31 -13.14 12.19
N PHE A 93 22.68 -13.17 10.91
CA PHE A 93 24.05 -13.32 10.41
C PHE A 93 24.41 -12.13 9.50
N VAL A 94 25.69 -11.82 9.32
CA VAL A 94 26.18 -10.56 8.75
C VAL A 94 26.27 -10.51 7.22
N LEU A 95 26.05 -11.54 6.40
CA LEU A 95 26.02 -11.49 4.91
C LEU A 95 27.25 -10.91 4.16
N ASP A 96 28.20 -10.23 4.81
CA ASP A 96 29.43 -9.73 4.18
C ASP A 96 30.50 -10.82 4.02
N GLU A 97 30.31 -11.95 4.69
CA GLU A 97 31.09 -13.17 4.53
C GLU A 97 30.41 -14.16 3.57
N ASN A 98 31.20 -14.77 2.67
CA ASN A 98 30.70 -15.75 1.69
C ASN A 98 29.93 -16.92 2.34
N ASP A 99 30.28 -17.31 3.57
CA ASP A 99 29.61 -18.40 4.32
C ASP A 99 28.19 -18.02 4.77
N GLU A 100 27.96 -16.76 5.12
CA GLU A 100 26.66 -16.30 5.62
C GLU A 100 25.64 -16.14 4.50
N ARG A 101 26.12 -15.80 3.29
CA ARG A 101 25.26 -15.82 2.11
C ARG A 101 24.83 -17.24 1.72
N ILE A 102 25.72 -18.22 1.84
CA ILE A 102 25.37 -19.64 1.63
C ILE A 102 24.30 -20.07 2.63
N LYS A 103 24.43 -19.69 3.92
CA LYS A 103 23.40 -19.95 4.94
C LYS A 103 22.05 -19.33 4.57
N TYR A 104 22.05 -18.09 4.08
CA TYR A 104 20.80 -17.45 3.64
C TYR A 104 20.15 -18.23 2.50
N ASP A 105 20.90 -18.57 1.45
CA ASP A 105 20.38 -19.30 0.29
C ASP A 105 19.87 -20.70 0.69
N GLU A 106 20.63 -21.45 1.51
CA GLU A 106 20.21 -22.74 2.07
C GLU A 106 18.91 -22.63 2.88
N TYR A 107 18.77 -21.57 3.68
CA TYR A 107 17.53 -21.36 4.43
C TYR A 107 16.35 -21.03 3.52
N GLN A 108 16.53 -20.18 2.52
CA GLN A 108 15.44 -19.83 1.60
C GLN A 108 14.94 -21.07 0.83
N GLU A 109 15.85 -21.95 0.39
CA GLU A 109 15.50 -23.23 -0.24
C GLU A 109 14.74 -24.15 0.73
N PHE A 110 15.28 -24.33 1.94
CA PHE A 110 14.66 -25.14 2.98
C PHE A 110 13.27 -24.60 3.34
N HIS A 111 13.17 -23.29 3.51
CA HIS A 111 11.95 -22.62 3.91
C HIS A 111 10.85 -22.81 2.86
N THR A 112 11.19 -22.58 1.59
CA THR A 112 10.27 -22.77 0.45
C THR A 112 9.82 -24.22 0.29
N GLN A 113 10.71 -25.18 0.56
CA GLN A 113 10.39 -26.61 0.44
C GLN A 113 9.41 -27.07 1.51
N TRP A 114 9.57 -26.61 2.76
CA TRP A 114 8.90 -27.21 3.92
C TRP A 114 7.78 -26.36 4.52
N PHE A 115 7.83 -25.04 4.38
CA PHE A 115 6.80 -24.16 4.92
C PHE A 115 5.81 -23.74 3.85
N ASN A 116 4.55 -24.14 4.05
CA ASN A 116 3.43 -23.47 3.41
C ASN A 116 2.92 -22.37 4.35
N LEU A 117 3.21 -21.12 4.01
CA LEU A 117 2.87 -19.91 4.78
C LEU A 117 1.36 -19.64 4.87
N ASP A 118 0.51 -20.42 4.21
CA ASP A 118 -0.93 -20.36 4.41
C ASP A 118 -1.40 -20.99 5.72
N ASN A 119 -0.53 -21.76 6.38
CA ASN A 119 -0.85 -22.38 7.67
C ASN A 119 -0.84 -21.38 8.82
N SER A 120 -1.53 -21.72 9.92
CA SER A 120 -1.44 -20.93 11.15
C SER A 120 -0.04 -20.98 11.75
N TYR A 121 0.31 -19.94 12.50
CA TYR A 121 1.59 -19.85 13.20
C TYR A 121 1.87 -21.09 14.07
N GLU A 122 0.89 -21.61 14.82
CA GLU A 122 1.06 -22.80 15.66
C GLU A 122 1.39 -24.04 14.83
N LYS A 123 0.81 -24.16 13.63
CA LYS A 123 1.09 -25.26 12.72
C LYS A 123 2.49 -25.12 12.11
N LEU A 124 2.90 -23.90 11.73
CA LEU A 124 4.25 -23.63 11.24
C LEU A 124 5.31 -23.97 12.30
N ILE A 125 5.10 -23.58 13.56
CA ILE A 125 6.00 -23.92 14.67
C ILE A 125 6.08 -25.43 14.91
N ARG A 126 4.95 -26.17 14.79
CA ARG A 126 4.96 -27.64 14.87
C ARG A 126 5.76 -28.26 13.73
N ILE A 127 5.56 -27.79 12.49
CA ILE A 127 6.33 -28.24 11.31
C ILE A 127 7.82 -28.01 11.58
N ARG A 128 8.22 -26.80 11.96
CA ARG A 128 9.60 -26.44 12.30
C ARG A 128 10.23 -27.43 13.29
N ASN A 129 9.56 -27.69 14.42
CA ASN A 129 10.06 -28.59 15.45
C ASN A 129 10.23 -30.03 14.96
N ASN A 130 9.37 -30.49 14.06
CA ASN A 130 9.48 -31.82 13.47
C ASN A 130 10.64 -31.93 12.46
N LEU A 131 11.15 -30.80 11.98
CA LEU A 131 12.24 -30.75 11.00
C LEU A 131 13.62 -30.55 11.61
N LEU A 132 13.71 -30.36 12.94
CA LEU A 132 14.97 -30.15 13.67
C LEU A 132 16.04 -31.20 13.34
N SER A 133 15.64 -32.45 13.09
CA SER A 133 16.55 -33.57 12.84
C SER A 133 17.05 -33.69 11.40
N ILE A 134 16.49 -32.93 10.45
CA ILE A 134 16.82 -33.08 9.01
C ILE A 134 17.41 -31.82 8.39
N ARG A 135 17.41 -30.71 9.12
CA ARG A 135 17.95 -29.42 8.66
C ARG A 135 19.40 -29.23 9.11
N PRO A 136 20.17 -28.34 8.46
CA PRO A 136 21.54 -28.05 8.85
C PRO A 136 21.69 -27.66 10.33
N ASP A 137 22.80 -28.09 10.95
CA ASP A 137 23.06 -27.87 12.38
C ASP A 137 23.06 -26.39 12.76
N TRP A 138 23.51 -25.52 11.86
CA TRP A 138 23.56 -24.08 12.10
C TRP A 138 22.15 -23.46 12.27
N MET A 139 21.11 -24.06 11.65
CA MET A 139 19.70 -23.66 11.84
C MET A 139 19.11 -24.13 13.18
N ASN A 140 19.84 -24.96 13.93
CA ASN A 140 19.42 -25.46 15.25
C ASN A 140 20.02 -24.66 16.41
N THR A 141 20.73 -23.56 16.11
CA THR A 141 21.23 -22.64 17.13
C THR A 141 20.09 -21.83 17.75
N ASP A 142 20.19 -21.49 19.03
CA ASP A 142 19.16 -20.70 19.73
C ASP A 142 18.88 -19.36 19.04
N THR A 143 19.92 -18.71 18.53
CA THR A 143 19.81 -17.46 17.77
C THR A 143 18.97 -17.64 16.52
N PHE A 144 19.25 -18.67 15.71
CA PHE A 144 18.50 -18.90 14.47
C PHE A 144 17.06 -19.34 14.76
N LEU A 145 16.87 -20.18 15.77
CA LEU A 145 15.55 -20.62 16.22
C LEU A 145 14.64 -19.46 16.65
N GLN A 146 15.24 -18.44 17.29
CA GLN A 146 14.52 -17.24 17.68
C GLN A 146 14.18 -16.36 16.47
N TYR A 147 15.13 -16.17 15.54
CA TYR A 147 14.87 -15.48 14.27
C TYR A 147 13.73 -16.14 13.48
N GLU A 148 13.81 -17.46 13.22
CA GLU A 148 12.81 -18.20 12.44
C GLU A 148 11.43 -18.14 13.10
N LYS A 149 11.38 -18.12 14.44
CA LYS A 149 10.12 -17.94 15.18
C LYS A 149 9.52 -16.55 14.91
N GLU A 150 10.33 -15.50 14.97
CA GLU A 150 9.89 -14.12 14.69
C GLU A 150 9.48 -13.95 13.24
N GLU A 151 10.19 -14.56 12.31
CA GLU A 151 9.91 -14.49 10.87
C GLU A 151 8.59 -15.20 10.52
N LEU A 152 8.38 -16.42 11.04
CA LEU A 152 7.12 -17.14 10.85
C LEU A 152 5.93 -16.38 11.44
N TYR A 153 6.11 -15.72 12.60
CA TYR A 153 5.10 -14.86 13.18
C TYR A 153 4.81 -13.64 12.30
N TYR A 154 5.85 -12.96 11.83
CA TYR A 154 5.77 -11.81 10.93
C TYR A 154 5.02 -12.13 9.64
N HIS A 155 5.26 -13.29 9.02
CA HIS A 155 4.51 -13.72 7.84
C HIS A 155 3.02 -13.93 8.11
N CYS A 156 2.67 -14.54 9.24
CA CYS A 156 1.26 -14.69 9.64
C CYS A 156 0.60 -13.33 9.89
N GLU A 157 1.30 -12.40 10.54
CA GLU A 157 0.81 -11.03 10.79
C GLU A 157 0.61 -10.26 9.49
N CYS A 158 1.59 -10.29 8.57
CA CYS A 158 1.47 -9.70 7.23
C CYS A 158 0.20 -10.16 6.50
N LYS A 159 -0.09 -11.46 6.53
CA LYS A 159 -1.27 -12.03 5.88
C LYS A 159 -2.58 -11.56 6.53
N MET A 160 -2.61 -11.46 7.86
CA MET A 160 -3.77 -10.92 8.56
C MET A 160 -4.00 -9.44 8.21
N LEU A 161 -2.93 -8.66 8.13
CA LEU A 161 -3.00 -7.24 7.74
C LEU A 161 -3.42 -7.08 6.27
N GLU A 162 -2.90 -7.90 5.37
CA GLU A 162 -3.30 -7.89 3.95
C GLU A 162 -4.80 -8.17 3.78
N LYS A 163 -5.33 -9.18 4.49
CA LYS A 163 -6.76 -9.45 4.48
C LYS A 163 -7.59 -8.28 5.03
N ALA A 164 -7.16 -7.68 6.14
CA ALA A 164 -7.83 -6.52 6.69
C ALA A 164 -7.78 -5.32 5.72
N TRP A 165 -6.69 -5.17 4.97
CA TRP A 165 -6.52 -4.14 3.94
C TRP A 165 -7.44 -4.36 2.74
N GLU A 166 -7.58 -5.59 2.26
CA GLU A 166 -8.54 -5.97 1.21
C GLU A 166 -9.97 -5.65 1.65
N GLU A 167 -10.36 -6.07 2.86
CA GLU A 167 -11.69 -5.76 3.43
C GLU A 167 -11.90 -4.24 3.56
N TYR A 168 -10.88 -3.49 3.96
CA TYR A 168 -10.93 -2.03 4.01
C TYR A 168 -11.18 -1.41 2.62
N ASN A 169 -10.46 -1.87 1.60
CA ASN A 169 -10.61 -1.37 0.22
C ASN A 169 -11.96 -1.73 -0.40
N ASP A 170 -12.48 -2.92 -0.11
CA ASP A 170 -13.78 -3.38 -0.61
C ASP A 170 -14.95 -2.60 0.00
N ASN A 171 -14.83 -2.21 1.27
CA ASN A 171 -15.84 -1.44 1.99
C ASN A 171 -15.72 0.08 1.78
N LYS A 172 -14.68 0.55 1.08
CA LYS A 172 -14.52 1.96 0.74
C LYS A 172 -15.66 2.40 -0.17
N PHE A 173 -16.33 3.51 0.17
CA PHE A 173 -17.27 4.14 -0.75
C PHE A 173 -16.51 4.50 -2.01
N LYS A 174 -16.87 3.94 -3.16
CA LYS A 174 -16.17 4.19 -4.42
C LYS A 174 -16.63 5.52 -5.01
N GLY A 175 -15.67 6.41 -5.25
CA GLY A 175 -15.90 7.61 -6.05
C GLY A 175 -16.43 7.27 -7.44
N ASN A 176 -17.09 8.23 -8.08
CA ASN A 176 -17.56 8.08 -9.46
C ASN A 176 -16.49 8.42 -10.50
N GLY A 177 -15.35 8.97 -10.09
CA GLY A 177 -14.23 9.28 -10.97
C GLY A 177 -14.48 10.44 -11.96
N SER A 178 -15.57 11.18 -11.81
CA SER A 178 -16.00 12.19 -12.78
C SER A 178 -16.29 13.54 -12.13
N CYS A 179 -16.00 14.62 -12.86
CA CYS A 179 -16.38 15.96 -12.44
C CYS A 179 -17.91 16.06 -12.32
N PRO A 180 -18.45 16.50 -11.17
CA PRO A 180 -19.90 16.55 -10.94
C PRO A 180 -20.62 17.61 -11.79
N PHE A 181 -19.87 18.58 -12.32
CA PHE A 181 -20.41 19.70 -13.10
C PHE A 181 -20.34 19.49 -14.62
N CYS A 182 -19.57 18.50 -15.09
CA CYS A 182 -19.50 18.19 -16.51
C CYS A 182 -20.65 17.24 -16.90
N GLU A 183 -21.61 17.73 -17.68
CA GLU A 183 -22.78 16.93 -18.11
C GLU A 183 -22.42 15.72 -19.01
N THR A 184 -21.24 15.71 -19.63
CA THR A 184 -20.88 14.78 -20.71
C THR A 184 -19.87 13.67 -20.37
N SER A 185 -19.22 13.67 -19.20
CA SER A 185 -18.19 12.65 -18.85
C SER A 185 -18.75 11.49 -18.02
N LYS A 186 -19.98 11.04 -18.33
CA LYS A 186 -20.60 9.83 -17.73
C LYS A 186 -20.21 8.54 -18.46
N ARG A 187 -19.39 8.60 -19.52
CA ARG A 187 -18.94 7.43 -20.28
C ARG A 187 -17.47 7.56 -20.65
N HIS A 188 -16.69 6.59 -20.21
CA HIS A 188 -15.30 6.30 -20.62
C HIS A 188 -14.22 7.30 -20.17
N HIS A 189 -13.60 7.03 -19.02
CA HIS A 189 -12.14 7.12 -18.93
C HIS A 189 -11.52 5.92 -19.69
N CYS A 190 -11.72 5.89 -21.00
CA CYS A 190 -10.83 5.20 -21.93
C CYS A 190 -9.96 6.29 -22.54
N TRP A 191 -8.69 6.27 -22.16
CA TRP A 191 -7.67 7.32 -22.28
C TRP A 191 -7.29 7.79 -23.70
N ASN A 192 -8.10 7.55 -24.74
CA ASN A 192 -7.70 7.82 -26.13
C ASN A 192 -8.12 9.19 -26.71
N CYS A 193 -8.93 10.01 -26.04
CA CYS A 193 -9.41 11.26 -26.66
C CYS A 193 -8.57 12.52 -26.38
N PHE A 194 -7.48 12.46 -25.60
CA PHE A 194 -6.66 13.66 -25.32
C PHE A 194 -5.46 13.84 -26.25
N LEU A 195 -5.12 12.83 -27.08
CA LEU A 195 -3.98 12.91 -28.01
C LEU A 195 -4.37 13.33 -29.44
N GLU A 196 -5.65 13.43 -29.79
CA GLU A 196 -6.10 13.77 -31.16
C GLU A 196 -6.50 15.25 -31.36
N LYS A 197 -6.19 16.15 -30.42
CA LYS A 197 -6.43 17.60 -30.58
C LYS A 197 -5.17 18.48 -30.55
N LEU A 198 -4.00 17.87 -30.69
CA LEU A 198 -2.71 18.60 -30.80
C LEU A 198 -1.90 18.20 -32.06
N ILE A 199 -2.57 17.90 -33.16
CA ILE A 199 -1.98 17.88 -34.52
C ILE A 199 -2.90 18.65 -35.46
#